data_AF-A0A1V9FJ10-F1
#
_entry.id   AF-A0A1V9FJ10-F1
#
_cell.length_a   1.000
_cell.length_b   1.000
_cell.length_c   1.000
_cell.angle_alpha   90.00
_cell.angle_beta   90.00
_cell.angle_gamma   90.00
#
_symmetry.space_group_name_H-M   'P 1'
#
loop_
_entity.id
_entity.type
_entity.pdbx_description
1 polymer ?
#
loop_
_entity_poly.entity_id
_entity_poly.type
_entity_poly.pdbx_seq_one_letter_code
_entity_poly.pdbx_strand_id
1 'polypeptide(L)' 'MSELVKQIVEKTGIPAEQAQQVLGIVAGFVKQKFPQFGGQIDSVLGTSGEGADNNAGGGNLLGDLGSKLGF' A
#
# COMPACT_ATOMS: atom_id res chain seq x y z
N MET A 1 -2.37 -8.58 -2.64
CA MET A 1 -3.73 -8.04 -2.91
C MET A 1 -4.76 -9.11 -3.27
N SER A 2 -4.44 -10.11 -4.09
CA SER A 2 -5.42 -11.11 -4.55
C SER A 2 -6.10 -11.92 -3.45
N GLU A 3 -5.39 -12.28 -2.38
CA GLU A 3 -5.94 -13.01 -1.22
C GLU A 3 -6.98 -12.16 -0.44
N LEU A 4 -6.65 -10.90 -0.16
CA LEU A 4 -7.55 -9.96 0.54
C LEU A 4 -8.79 -9.63 -0.28
N VAL A 5 -8.62 -9.39 -1.58
CA VAL A 5 -9.73 -9.15 -2.51
C VAL A 5 -10.63 -10.38 -2.56
N LYS A 6 -10.05 -11.59 -2.65
CA LYS A 6 -10.81 -12.84 -2.66
C LYS A 6 -11.60 -13.05 -1.36
N GLN A 7 -11.02 -12.76 -0.20
CA GLN A 7 -11.73 -12.84 1.09
C GLN A 7 -12.87 -11.84 1.19
N ILE A 8 -12.70 -10.62 0.65
CA ILE A 8 -13.77 -9.62 0.60
C ILE A 8 -14.89 -10.14 -0.31
N VAL A 9 -14.57 -10.55 -1.54
CA VAL A 9 -15.53 -11.09 -2.51
C VAL A 9 -16.30 -12.29 -1.92
N GLU A 10 -15.61 -13.25 -1.30
CA GLU A 10 -16.26 -14.41 -0.66
C GLU A 10 -17.18 -14.04 0.51
N LYS A 11 -16.78 -13.07 1.35
CA LYS A 11 -17.53 -12.71 2.56
C LYS A 11 -18.66 -11.72 2.33
N THR A 12 -18.58 -10.93 1.25
CA THR A 12 -19.50 -9.82 0.99
C THR A 12 -20.26 -9.95 -0.33
N GLY A 13 -19.83 -10.84 -1.22
CA GLY A 13 -20.47 -11.10 -2.51
C GLY A 13 -20.31 -9.99 -3.56
N ILE A 14 -19.54 -8.94 -3.26
CA ILE A 14 -19.27 -7.86 -4.22
C ILE A 14 -18.22 -8.26 -5.26
N PRO A 15 -18.28 -7.71 -6.47
CA PRO A 15 -17.31 -7.99 -7.53
C PRO A 15 -15.89 -7.51 -7.14
N ALA A 16 -14.88 -8.17 -7.72
CA ALA A 16 -13.47 -7.94 -7.40
C ALA A 16 -13.02 -6.48 -7.57
N GLU A 17 -13.49 -5.79 -8.62
CA GLU A 17 -13.27 -4.35 -8.82
C GLU A 17 -13.73 -3.52 -7.62
N GLN A 18 -14.93 -3.81 -7.11
CA GLN A 18 -15.54 -3.08 -6.01
C GLN A 18 -14.83 -3.42 -4.68
N ALA A 19 -14.36 -4.65 -4.52
CA ALA A 19 -13.53 -5.06 -3.39
C ALA A 19 -12.17 -4.33 -3.38
N GLN A 20 -11.53 -4.14 -4.54
CA GLN A 20 -10.31 -3.32 -4.65
C GLN A 20 -10.56 -1.86 -4.26
N GLN A 21 -11.68 -1.29 -4.71
CA GLN A 21 -12.04 0.09 -4.40
C GLN A 21 -12.29 0.29 -2.89
N VAL A 22 -13.01 -0.65 -2.25
CA VAL A 22 -13.23 -0.64 -0.80
C VAL A 22 -11.93 -0.78 -0.04
N LEU A 23 -11.03 -1.67 -0.49
CA LEU A 23 -9.72 -1.84 0.13
C LEU A 23 -8.89 -0.56 0.07
N GLY A 24 -8.94 0.19 -1.04
CA GLY A 24 -8.30 1.50 -1.17
C GLY A 24 -8.86 2.56 -0.21
N ILE A 25 -10.18 2.62 -0.04
CA ILE A 25 -10.83 3.55 0.90
C ILE A 25 -10.45 3.22 2.34
N VAL A 26 -10.51 1.94 2.73
CA VAL A 26 -10.15 1.49 4.08
C VAL A 26 -8.66 1.72 4.34
N ALA A 27 -7.80 1.41 3.37
CA ALA A 27 -6.36 1.68 3.46
C ALA A 27 -6.07 3.17 3.67
N GLY A 28 -6.74 4.05 2.92
CA GLY A 28 -6.63 5.50 3.09
C GLY A 28 -7.08 5.96 4.48
N PHE A 29 -8.21 5.44 4.97
CA PHE A 29 -8.72 5.75 6.30
C PHE A 29 -7.77 5.28 7.41
N VAL A 30 -7.23 4.07 7.31
CA VAL A 30 -6.30 3.52 8.31
C VAL A 30 -4.98 4.29 8.28
N LYS A 31 -4.45 4.65 7.11
CA LYS A 31 -3.26 5.53 7.01
C LYS A 31 -3.50 6.90 7.66
N GLN A 32 -4.70 7.47 7.49
CA GLN A 32 -5.05 8.76 8.08
C GLN A 32 -5.19 8.70 9.61
N LYS A 33 -5.75 7.60 10.15
CA LYS A 33 -5.94 7.41 11.59
C LYS A 33 -4.69 6.90 12.30
N PHE A 34 -3.89 6.09 11.62
CA PHE A 34 -2.72 5.42 12.15
C PHE A 34 -1.51 5.55 11.20
N PRO A 35 -0.97 6.77 11.04
CA PRO A 35 0.16 7.01 10.14
C PRO A 35 1.41 6.21 10.53
N GLN A 36 1.56 5.82 11.80
CA GLN A 36 2.65 4.96 12.29
C GLN A 36 2.68 3.56 11.65
N PHE A 37 1.55 3.07 11.13
CA PHE A 37 1.48 1.81 10.40
C PHE A 37 1.43 2.00 8.88
N GLY A 38 1.52 3.24 8.39
CA GLY A 38 1.32 3.60 6.99
C GLY A 38 2.24 2.84 6.03
N GLY A 39 3.53 2.70 6.38
CA GLY A 39 4.50 1.95 5.59
C GLY A 39 4.22 0.44 5.53
N GLN A 40 3.72 -0.16 6.61
CA GLN A 40 3.37 -1.59 6.65
C GLN A 40 2.11 -1.86 5.82
N ILE A 41 1.14 -0.96 5.90
CA ILE A 41 -0.08 -0.98 5.08
C ILE A 41 0.29 -0.85 3.60
N ASP A 42 1.24 0.02 3.26
CA ASP A 42 1.79 0.20 1.91
C ASP A 42 2.41 -1.10 1.36
N SER A 43 3.24 -1.76 2.17
CA SER A 43 3.87 -3.05 1.81
C SER A 43 2.85 -4.16 1.59
N VAL A 44 1.81 -4.26 2.43
CA VAL A 44 0.75 -5.29 2.30
C VAL A 44 -0.16 -5.02 1.10
N LEU A 45 -0.42 -3.75 0.81
CA LEU A 45 -1.18 -3.31 -0.36
C LEU A 45 -0.34 -3.33 -1.64
N GLY A 46 0.94 -3.72 -1.60
CA GLY A 46 1.78 -3.79 -2.79
C GLY A 46 1.94 -2.45 -3.53
N THR A 47 1.62 -1.33 -2.89
CA THR A 47 1.81 0.02 -3.47
C THR A 47 3.25 0.48 -3.42
N SER A 48 4.18 -0.39 -2.98
CA SER A 48 5.62 -0.20 -3.12
C SER A 48 6.15 -0.50 -4.55
N GLY A 49 5.28 -0.77 -5.54
CA GLY A 49 5.68 -1.20 -6.89
C GLY A 49 5.47 -0.19 -8.03
N GLU A 50 4.31 0.48 -8.14
CA GLU A 50 4.03 1.33 -9.30
C GLU A 50 3.28 2.61 -8.90
N GLY A 51 3.94 3.76 -9.08
CA GLY A 51 3.25 5.05 -9.23
C GLY A 51 2.94 5.82 -7.95
N ALA A 52 3.97 6.25 -7.22
CA ALA A 52 3.84 7.39 -6.29
C ALA A 52 5.14 8.20 -6.27
N ASP A 53 5.48 8.81 -7.42
CA ASP A 53 6.17 10.09 -7.37
C ASP A 53 5.17 11.11 -6.82
N ASN A 54 5.26 11.37 -5.52
CA ASN A 54 4.86 12.62 -4.86
C ASN A 54 5.52 12.63 -3.47
N ASN A 55 6.75 13.16 -3.45
CA ASN A 55 7.40 13.85 -2.34
C ASN A 55 6.57 13.98 -1.04
N ALA A 56 6.85 13.12 -0.05
CA ALA A 56 6.97 13.46 1.37
C ALA A 56 7.36 12.21 2.20
N GLY A 57 8.67 11.98 2.38
CA GLY A 57 9.19 11.34 3.60
C GLY A 57 9.31 9.81 3.66
N GLY A 58 9.31 9.08 2.53
CA GLY A 58 9.39 7.61 2.56
C GLY A 58 10.34 6.96 1.55
N GLY A 59 10.92 7.72 0.63
CA GLY A 59 11.90 7.23 -0.34
C GLY A 59 13.24 7.87 0.00
N ASN A 60 14.16 7.08 0.52
CA ASN A 60 15.60 7.28 0.39
C ASN A 60 16.41 6.15 1.04
N LEU A 61 15.85 5.17 1.76
CA LEU A 61 16.69 4.15 2.40
C LEU A 61 17.45 3.25 1.40
N LEU A 62 16.81 2.81 0.32
CA LEU A 62 17.47 1.97 -0.69
C LEU A 62 18.38 2.79 -1.63
N GLY A 63 17.98 4.03 -1.95
CA GLY A 63 18.78 4.95 -2.76
C GLY A 63 19.97 5.56 -2.00
N ASP A 64 19.81 5.92 -0.72
CA ASP A 64 20.87 6.40 0.18
C ASP A 64 21.84 5.26 0.51
N LEU A 65 21.36 4.03 0.66
CA LEU A 65 22.23 2.87 0.85
C LEU A 65 23.01 2.51 -0.42
N GLY A 66 22.39 2.54 -1.61
CA GLY A 66 23.09 2.38 -2.89
C GLY A 66 24.14 3.47 -3.10
N SER A 67 23.77 4.73 -2.85
CA SER A 67 24.67 5.89 -2.99
C SER A 67 25.83 5.86 -1.98
N LYS A 68 25.63 5.36 -0.75
CA LYS A 68 26.69 5.21 0.26
C LYS A 68 27.59 4.01 0.04
N LEU A 69 27.11 2.97 -0.65
CA LEU A 69 27.90 1.80 -0.99
C LEU A 69 28.55 1.90 -2.39
N GLY A 70 28.28 2.98 -3.13
CA GLY A 70 28.93 3.29 -4.40
C GLY A 70 28.42 2.43 -5.57
N PHE A 71 27.16 2.00 -5.53
CA PHE A 71 26.48 1.32 -6.63
C PHE A 71 25.52 2.26 -7.36
#